data_AF-A0A2G9SER4-F1
#
_entry.id   AF-A0A2G9SER4-F1
#
_cell.length_a   1.000
_cell.length_b   1.000
_cell.length_c   1.000
_cell.angle_alpha   90.00
_cell.angle_beta   90.00
_cell.angle_gamma   90.00
#
_symmetry.space_group_name_H-M   'P 1'
#
loop_
_entity.id
_entity.type
_entity.pdbx_description
1 polymer ?
#
loop_
_entity_poly.entity_id
_entity_poly.type
_entity_poly.pdbx_seq_one_letter_code
_entity_poly.pdbx_strand_id
1 'polypeptide(L)'
;MNYIVNCNWDFDSDAFDQVSEEAKDFISGLLLKEKSCRLSAGQCLKHEWLTNLPLKAKKYKVRLKSQIMLQKYMAQKKWKKHFYVVTAANRLRKFQLLSLKPS
;
A
#
# COMPACT_ATOMS: atom_id res chain seq x y z
N MET A 1 16.52 0.16 -12.71
CA MET A 1 16.52 -0.86 -11.64
C MET A 1 15.13 -1.43 -11.50
N ASN A 2 14.98 -2.76 -11.44
CA ASN A 2 13.68 -3.41 -11.19
C ASN A 2 13.67 -3.96 -9.75
N TYR A 3 13.15 -3.16 -8.82
CA TYR A 3 13.18 -3.46 -7.37
C TYR A 3 12.45 -4.76 -7.01
N ILE A 4 11.40 -5.10 -7.76
CA ILE A 4 10.61 -6.32 -7.54
C ILE A 4 11.40 -7.54 -7.98
N VAL A 5 11.97 -7.53 -9.19
CA VAL A 5 12.75 -8.66 -9.72
C VAL A 5 14.00 -8.94 -8.86
N ASN A 6 14.60 -7.87 -8.32
CA ASN A 6 15.77 -7.97 -7.47
C ASN A 6 15.44 -8.24 -6.01
N CYS A 7 14.16 -8.27 -5.63
CA CYS A 7 13.73 -8.36 -4.23
C CYS A 7 14.45 -7.34 -3.33
N ASN A 8 14.65 -6.13 -3.86
CA ASN A 8 15.34 -5.07 -3.16
C ASN A 8 14.30 -4.19 -2.46
N TRP A 9 14.23 -4.33 -1.14
CA TRP A 9 13.31 -3.63 -0.27
C TRP A 9 13.95 -3.49 1.12
N ASP A 10 13.55 -2.46 1.85
CA ASP A 10 14.02 -2.17 3.20
C ASP A 10 12.86 -1.72 4.10
N PHE A 11 13.12 -1.68 5.40
CA PHE A 11 12.22 -1.07 6.38
C PHE A 11 12.64 0.38 6.57
N ASP A 12 11.89 1.31 5.95
CA ASP A 12 12.06 2.74 6.16
C ASP A 12 12.02 3.08 7.66
N SER A 13 13.09 3.68 8.17
CA SER A 13 13.29 3.92 9.60
C SER A 13 12.21 4.82 10.20
N ASP A 14 11.66 5.75 9.42
CA ASP A 14 10.68 6.72 9.91
C ASP A 14 9.26 6.14 9.89
N ALA A 15 8.96 5.26 8.92
CA ALA A 15 7.66 4.63 8.78
C ALA A 15 7.50 3.36 9.65
N PHE A 16 8.60 2.67 9.94
CA PHE A 16 8.64 1.41 10.70
C PHE A 16 9.21 1.55 12.11
N ASP A 17 9.39 2.78 12.61
CA ASP A 17 9.85 3.07 13.98
C ASP A 17 9.00 2.42 15.07
N GLN A 18 7.68 2.41 14.87
CA GLN A 18 6.69 1.89 15.82
C GLN A 18 6.28 0.44 15.53
N VAL A 19 6.93 -0.21 14.56
CA VAL A 19 6.64 -1.59 14.19
C VAL A 19 7.56 -2.52 14.98
N SER A 20 6.98 -3.55 15.59
CA SER A 20 7.74 -4.49 16.42
C SER A 20 8.72 -5.33 15.59
N GLU A 21 9.81 -5.75 16.20
CA GLU A 21 10.83 -6.57 15.52
C GLU A 21 10.26 -7.92 15.07
N GLU A 22 9.32 -8.50 15.81
CA GLU A 22 8.65 -9.75 15.39
C GLU A 22 7.82 -9.55 14.11
N ALA A 23 7.28 -8.34 13.89
CA ALA A 23 6.57 -8.01 12.68
C ALA A 23 7.52 -7.87 11.48
N LYS A 24 8.69 -7.25 11.70
CA LYS A 24 9.72 -7.10 10.68
C LYS A 24 10.32 -8.45 10.29
N ASP A 25 10.57 -9.31 11.26
CA ASP A 25 11.02 -10.68 11.03
C ASP A 25 10.00 -11.48 10.19
N PHE A 26 8.72 -11.40 10.55
CA PHE A 26 7.64 -12.04 9.80
C PHE A 26 7.58 -11.58 8.33
N ILE A 27 7.65 -10.27 8.08
CA ILE A 27 7.64 -9.70 6.72
C ILE A 27 8.89 -10.16 5.94
N SER A 28 10.03 -10.23 6.60
CA SER A 28 11.31 -10.67 6.00
C SER A 28 11.24 -12.14 5.56
N GLY A 29 10.58 -13.00 6.33
CA GLY A 29 10.33 -14.40 5.96
C GLY A 29 9.34 -14.59 4.79
N LEU A 30 8.60 -13.54 4.40
CA LEU A 30 7.65 -13.58 3.28
C LEU A 30 8.22 -12.96 2.01
N LEU A 31 8.92 -11.83 2.13
CA LEU A 31 9.47 -11.06 1.01
C LEU A 31 10.85 -11.56 0.62
N LEU A 32 10.92 -12.84 0.22
CA LEU A 32 12.11 -13.50 -0.29
C LEU A 32 12.00 -13.76 -1.79
N LYS A 33 13.14 -13.60 -2.49
CA LYS A 33 13.25 -13.85 -3.93
C LYS A 33 12.89 -15.29 -4.27
N GLU A 34 13.54 -16.23 -3.59
CA GLU A 34 13.31 -17.66 -3.76
C GLU A 34 12.01 -18.10 -3.10
N LYS A 35 11.12 -18.74 -3.88
CA LYS A 35 9.80 -19.18 -3.39
C LYS A 35 9.91 -20.28 -2.33
N SER A 36 10.86 -21.18 -2.47
CA SER A 36 11.11 -22.30 -1.55
C SER A 36 11.55 -21.84 -0.15
N CYS A 37 12.15 -20.66 -0.05
CA CYS A 37 12.59 -20.09 1.21
C CYS A 37 11.50 -19.31 1.95
N ARG A 38 10.35 -19.03 1.29
CA ARG A 38 9.26 -18.28 1.90
C ARG A 38 8.57 -19.11 2.97
N LEU A 39 8.13 -18.44 4.03
CA LEU A 39 7.23 -19.04 5.01
C LEU A 39 5.98 -19.56 4.30
N SER A 40 5.69 -20.85 4.51
CA SER A 40 4.42 -21.43 4.10
C SER A 40 3.27 -20.91 4.96
N ALA A 41 2.04 -20.96 4.45
CA ALA A 41 0.86 -20.52 5.20
C ALA A 41 0.74 -21.19 6.58
N GLY A 42 1.08 -22.49 6.68
CA GLY A 42 1.07 -23.22 7.94
C GLY A 42 2.15 -22.74 8.92
N GLN A 43 3.32 -22.32 8.43
CA GLN A 43 4.35 -21.70 9.26
C GLN A 43 3.95 -20.28 9.67
N CYS A 44 3.31 -19.51 8.77
CA CYS A 44 2.84 -18.17 9.09
C CYS A 44 1.86 -18.16 10.27
N LEU A 45 0.91 -19.09 10.29
CA LEU A 45 -0.08 -19.19 11.38
C LEU A 45 0.54 -19.55 12.74
N LYS A 46 1.74 -20.13 12.76
CA LYS A 46 2.48 -20.47 13.98
C LYS A 46 3.49 -19.40 14.40
N HIS A 47 3.70 -18.39 13.56
CA HIS A 47 4.69 -17.36 13.82
C HIS A 47 4.28 -16.50 15.01
N GLU A 48 5.22 -16.19 15.90
CA GLU A 48 4.96 -15.44 17.14
C GLU A 48 4.22 -14.13 16.90
N TRP A 49 4.53 -13.43 15.79
CA TRP A 49 3.82 -12.21 15.43
C TRP A 49 2.30 -12.40 15.22
N LEU A 50 1.87 -13.53 14.64
CA LEU A 50 0.47 -13.87 14.39
C LEU A 50 -0.19 -14.58 15.59
N THR A 51 0.60 -15.25 16.43
CA THR A 51 0.11 -15.91 17.63
C THR A 51 -0.47 -14.89 18.63
N ASN A 52 -1.65 -15.18 19.18
CA ASN A 52 -2.37 -14.32 20.14
C ASN A 52 -2.70 -12.92 19.61
N LEU A 53 -2.92 -12.78 18.29
CA LEU A 53 -3.20 -11.51 17.63
C LEU A 53 -4.30 -10.66 18.32
N PRO A 54 -5.45 -11.21 18.76
CA PRO A 54 -6.49 -10.41 19.39
C PRO A 54 -6.05 -9.74 20.70
N LEU A 55 -5.20 -10.42 21.48
CA LEU A 55 -4.66 -9.89 22.74
C LEU A 55 -3.61 -8.82 22.46
N LYS A 56 -2.72 -9.07 21.49
CA LYS A 56 -1.70 -8.10 21.06
C LYS A 56 -2.35 -6.84 20.48
N ALA A 57 -3.36 -6.98 19.62
CA ALA A 57 -4.08 -5.86 19.03
C ALA A 57 -4.76 -4.94 20.07
N LYS A 58 -5.26 -5.50 21.17
CA LYS A 58 -5.83 -4.71 22.28
C LYS A 58 -4.76 -3.89 23.03
N LYS A 59 -3.54 -4.41 23.14
CA LYS A 59 -2.43 -3.77 23.85
C LYS A 59 -1.88 -2.56 23.08
N TYR A 60 -1.88 -2.61 21.75
CA TYR A 60 -1.30 -1.58 20.89
C TYR A 60 -2.39 -0.75 20.20
N LYS A 61 -2.97 0.21 20.92
CA LYS A 61 -3.92 1.20 20.35
C LYS A 61 -3.15 2.40 19.79
N VAL A 62 -2.25 2.15 18.84
CA VAL A 62 -1.35 3.16 18.26
C VAL A 62 -1.74 3.43 16.81
N ARG A 63 -1.82 4.70 16.43
CA ARG A 63 -1.98 5.09 15.03
C ARG A 63 -0.61 5.15 14.36
N LEU A 64 -0.28 4.11 13.60
CA LEU A 64 1.00 4.05 12.89
C LEU A 64 1.13 5.19 11.87
N LYS A 65 2.35 5.72 11.72
CA LYS A 65 2.68 6.73 10.69
C LYS A 65 2.32 6.23 9.29
N SER A 66 2.59 4.94 9.00
CA SER A 66 2.22 4.28 7.76
C SER A 66 0.72 4.39 7.43
N GLN A 67 -0.15 4.36 8.45
CA GLN A 67 -1.59 4.52 8.24
C GLN A 67 -1.96 5.94 7.84
N ILE A 68 -1.27 6.96 8.35
CA ILE A 68 -1.45 8.35 7.93
C ILE A 68 -0.99 8.53 6.47
N MET A 69 0.18 7.99 6.14
CA MET A 69 0.72 8.03 4.77
C MET A 69 -0.22 7.33 3.78
N LEU A 70 -0.75 6.17 4.15
CA LEU A 70 -1.72 5.43 3.34
C LEU A 70 -2.99 6.25 3.08
N GLN A 71 -3.53 6.92 4.11
CA GLN A 71 -4.69 7.80 3.94
C GLN A 71 -4.39 8.96 2.96
N LYS A 72 -3.21 9.59 3.07
CA LYS A 72 -2.77 10.64 2.14
C LYS A 72 -2.66 10.10 0.71
N TYR A 73 -2.04 8.94 0.52
CA TYR A 73 -1.93 8.28 -0.78
C TYR A 73 -3.32 7.96 -1.39
N MET A 74 -4.22 7.40 -0.60
CA MET A 74 -5.58 7.06 -1.03
C MET A 74 -6.38 8.31 -1.41
N ALA A 75 -6.23 9.40 -0.65
CA ALA A 75 -6.83 10.69 -0.98
C ALA A 75 -6.30 11.25 -2.31
N GLN A 76 -4.98 11.22 -2.53
CA GLN A 76 -4.37 11.63 -3.80
C GLN A 76 -4.85 10.77 -4.97
N LYS A 77 -4.90 9.45 -4.79
CA LYS A 77 -5.39 8.50 -5.80
C LYS A 77 -6.85 8.79 -6.16
N LYS A 78 -7.70 9.04 -5.16
CA LYS A 78 -9.11 9.41 -5.38
C LYS A 78 -9.22 10.75 -6.10
N TRP A 79 -8.47 11.77 -5.70
CA TRP A 79 -8.48 13.09 -6.34
C TRP A 79 -8.09 13.01 -7.82
N LYS A 80 -7.01 12.28 -8.15
CA LYS A 80 -6.59 12.05 -9.55
C LYS A 80 -7.71 11.42 -10.39
N LYS A 81 -8.42 10.42 -9.85
CA LYS A 81 -9.56 9.80 -10.56
C LYS A 81 -10.64 10.83 -10.91
N HIS A 82 -11.03 11.68 -9.96
CA HIS A 82 -12.06 12.71 -10.20
C HIS A 82 -11.58 13.78 -11.17
N PHE A 83 -10.31 14.19 -11.07
CA PHE A 83 -9.69 15.12 -12.01
C PHE A 83 -9.78 14.62 -13.45
N TYR A 84 -9.48 13.33 -13.69
CA TYR A 84 -9.59 12.75 -15.03
C TYR A 84 -11.03 12.72 -15.54
N VAL A 85 -12.00 12.42 -14.67
CA VAL A 85 -13.43 12.44 -15.03
C VAL A 85 -13.86 13.85 -15.47
N VAL A 86 -13.57 14.87 -14.66
CA VAL A 86 -13.91 16.27 -15.00
C VAL A 86 -13.21 16.73 -16.27
N THR A 87 -11.93 16.37 -16.43
CA THR A 87 -11.15 16.68 -17.63
C THR A 87 -11.76 16.04 -18.88
N ALA A 88 -12.16 14.76 -18.81
CA ALA A 88 -12.80 14.07 -19.92
C ALA A 88 -14.15 14.72 -20.28
N ALA A 89 -14.98 15.05 -19.28
CA ALA A 89 -16.25 15.74 -19.49
C ALA A 89 -16.06 17.11 -20.17
N ASN A 90 -15.06 17.89 -19.71
CA ASN A 90 -14.73 19.18 -20.31
C ASN A 90 -14.21 19.04 -21.75
N ARG A 91 -13.42 18.00 -22.05
CA ARG A 91 -12.99 17.68 -23.41
C ARG A 91 -14.18 17.38 -24.30
N LEU A 92 -15.10 16.52 -23.87
CA LEU A 92 -16.33 16.18 -24.62
C LEU A 92 -17.19 17.42 -24.89
N ARG A 93 -17.39 18.28 -23.88
CA ARG A 93 -18.11 19.54 -24.05
C ARG A 93 -17.44 20.46 -25.07
N LYS A 94 -16.11 20.56 -25.05
CA LYS A 94 -15.36 21.37 -26.04
C LYS A 94 -15.53 20.81 -27.46
N PHE A 95 -15.50 19.50 -27.63
CA PHE A 95 -15.75 18.85 -28.92
C PHE A 95 -17.17 19.13 -29.43
N GLN A 96 -18.20 19.03 -28.58
CA GLN A 96 -19.58 19.37 -28.94
C GLN A 96 -19.72 20.85 -29.34
N LEU A 97 -19.07 21.77 -28.61
CA LEU A 97 -19.09 23.19 -28.95
C LEU A 97 -18.39 23.51 -30.28
N LEU A 98 -17.36 22.74 -30.65
CA LEU A 98 -16.70 22.86 -31.95
C LEU A 98 -17.54 22.31 -33.09
N SER A 99 -18.36 21.28 -32.87
CA SER A 99 -19.25 20.72 -33.91
C SER A 99 -20.51 21.56 -34.16
N LEU A 100 -20.83 22.50 -33.28
CA LEU A 100 -22.06 23.31 -33.34
C LEU A 100 -21.84 24.74 -33.86
N LYS A 101 -20.62 25.14 -34.25
CA LYS A 101 -20.39 26.44 -34.91
C LYS A 101 -20.75 26.32 -36.40
N PRO A 102 -21.78 27.03 -36.92
CA PRO A 102 -22.03 27.10 -38.36
C PRO A 102 -20.99 27.98 -39.07
N SER A 103 -20.72 27.66 -40.34
CA SER A 103 -19.86 28.39 -41.27
C SER A 103 -20.46 29.74 -41.68
#